data_AF-A0A1I6HYZ1-F1
#
_entry.id   AF-A0A1I6HYZ1-F1
#
_cell.length_a   1.000
_cell.length_b   1.000
_cell.length_c   1.000
_cell.angle_alpha   90.00
_cell.angle_beta   90.00
_cell.angle_gamma   90.00
#
_symmetry.space_group_name_H-M   'P 1'
#
loop_
_entity.id
_entity.type
_entity.pdbx_description
1 polymer ?
#
loop_
_entity_poly.entity_id
_entity_poly.type
_entity_poly.pdbx_seq_one_letter_code
_entity_poly.pdbx_strand_id
1 'polypeptide(L)'
;MKKNVIAVAGVIVLGCLVLYFAYIRQSNPASKSCKIIINSVDLERIDELVIGAEPPNLLYADTEKVIFECCDVYIYDVKNKVLTKSYDIASFMQENYSDCLVQCTSLKEGSQFLISFYKAPGKWMAAYRCSIETNSLEELTEQEYKEEFNKRFESTYLDYQDERYNRTSGKIVTISESEYVYLTFQEWKVSTINIVYVKDDKETYYSVF
;
A
#
# COMPACT_ATOMS: atom_id res chain seq x y z
N MET A 1 54.48 42.82 21.38
CA MET A 1 54.58 41.39 21.00
C MET A 1 53.36 40.53 21.36
N LYS A 2 52.69 40.69 22.51
CA LYS A 2 51.57 39.80 22.92
C LYS A 2 50.30 39.86 22.03
N LYS A 3 49.98 41.00 21.40
CA LYS A 3 48.75 41.16 20.57
C LYS A 3 48.78 40.35 19.27
N ASN A 4 49.95 40.21 18.64
CA ASN A 4 50.09 39.48 17.38
C ASN A 4 49.99 37.97 17.57
N VAL A 5 50.43 37.46 18.73
CA VAL A 5 50.32 36.03 19.08
C VAL A 5 48.86 35.61 19.26
N ILE A 6 48.04 36.47 19.88
CA ILE A 6 46.61 36.22 20.09
C ILE A 6 45.85 36.23 18.75
N ALA A 7 46.20 37.15 17.84
CA ALA A 7 45.60 37.22 16.51
C ALA A 7 45.91 35.97 15.67
N VAL A 8 47.16 35.49 15.70
CA VAL A 8 47.57 34.28 14.97
C VAL A 8 46.91 33.03 15.56
N ALA A 9 46.83 32.92 16.90
CA ALA A 9 46.13 31.82 17.55
C ALA A 9 44.63 31.82 17.20
N GLY A 10 43.99 32.98 17.13
CA GLY A 10 42.58 33.11 16.71
C GLY A 10 42.33 32.64 15.28
N VAL A 11 43.21 32.98 14.34
CA VAL A 11 43.10 32.55 12.93
C VAL A 11 43.27 31.03 12.80
N ILE A 12 44.19 30.43 13.56
CA ILE A 12 44.41 28.98 13.55
C ILE A 12 43.17 28.26 14.08
N VAL A 13 42.61 28.71 15.21
CA VAL A 13 41.41 28.09 15.80
C VAL A 13 40.20 28.22 14.85
N LEU A 14 40.03 29.38 14.22
CA LEU A 14 38.95 29.58 13.25
C LEU A 14 39.12 28.67 12.02
N GLY A 15 40.36 28.54 11.52
CA GLY A 15 40.70 27.63 10.42
C GLY A 15 40.42 26.17 10.77
N CYS A 16 40.79 25.72 11.97
CA CYS A 16 40.50 24.37 12.45
C CYS A 16 38.99 24.11 12.59
N LEU A 17 38.21 25.09 13.07
CA LEU A 17 36.75 24.97 13.16
C LEU A 17 36.12 24.85 11.77
N VAL A 18 36.55 25.67 10.81
CA VAL A 18 36.04 25.60 9.42
C VAL A 18 36.35 24.25 8.79
N LEU A 19 37.58 23.74 8.97
CA LEU A 19 37.97 22.42 8.48
C LEU A 19 37.18 21.29 9.17
N TYR A 20 36.92 21.41 10.48
CA TYR A 20 36.10 20.46 11.23
C TYR A 20 34.65 20.43 10.74
N PHE A 21 34.01 21.59 10.53
CA PHE A 21 32.66 21.66 9.97
C PHE A 21 32.59 21.19 8.52
N ALA A 22 33.60 21.47 7.70
CA ALA A 22 33.70 20.96 6.34
C ALA A 22 33.86 19.42 6.33
N TYR A 23 34.70 18.88 7.22
CA TYR A 23 34.86 17.44 7.39
C TYR A 23 33.56 16.79 7.84
N ILE A 24 32.86 17.31 8.85
CA ILE A 24 31.53 16.80 9.27
C ILE A 24 30.52 16.86 8.13
N ARG A 25 30.51 17.94 7.33
CA ARG A 25 29.60 18.07 6.20
C ARG A 25 29.89 17.08 5.07
N GLN A 26 31.16 16.67 4.90
CA GLN A 26 31.58 15.71 3.89
C GLN A 26 31.50 14.25 4.37
N SER A 27 31.62 14.02 5.68
CA SER A 27 31.55 12.70 6.34
C SER A 27 30.18 12.36 6.91
N ASN A 28 29.24 13.30 6.92
CA ASN A 28 27.82 12.99 6.81
C ASN A 28 27.55 12.74 5.32
N PRO A 29 27.55 11.48 4.84
CA PRO A 29 26.83 11.23 3.60
C PRO A 29 25.44 11.77 3.85
N ALA A 30 24.99 12.72 3.02
CA ALA A 30 23.56 12.98 2.87
C ALA A 30 22.91 11.60 2.87
N SER A 31 22.09 11.33 3.90
CA SER A 31 21.49 10.03 4.11
C SER A 31 21.08 9.53 2.75
N LYS A 32 21.71 8.44 2.28
CA LYS A 32 21.25 7.80 1.06
C LYS A 32 19.81 7.50 1.38
N SER A 33 18.88 8.29 0.86
CA SER A 33 17.46 7.99 0.98
C SER A 33 17.32 6.73 0.16
N CYS A 34 17.45 5.59 0.82
CA CYS A 34 17.15 4.32 0.20
C CYS A 34 15.66 4.44 -0.10
N LYS A 35 15.33 4.68 -1.37
CA LYS A 35 13.95 4.80 -1.79
C LYS A 35 13.31 3.46 -1.46
N ILE A 36 12.38 3.45 -0.52
CA ILE A 36 11.63 2.24 -0.18
C ILE A 36 10.75 1.92 -1.38
N ILE A 37 10.84 0.68 -1.87
CA ILE A 37 10.13 0.20 -3.06
C ILE A 37 9.44 -1.10 -2.68
N ILE A 38 8.20 -1.26 -3.13
CA ILE A 38 7.49 -2.54 -3.11
C ILE A 38 7.54 -3.09 -4.53
N ASN A 39 8.05 -4.30 -4.68
CA ASN A 39 8.14 -4.96 -5.97
C ASN A 39 6.75 -5.38 -6.46
N SER A 40 6.63 -5.66 -7.75
CA SER A 40 5.44 -6.30 -8.28
C SER A 40 5.45 -7.80 -8.00
N VAL A 41 4.26 -8.38 -7.87
CA VAL A 41 4.06 -9.82 -7.71
C VAL A 41 4.58 -10.55 -8.96
N ASP A 42 5.31 -11.64 -8.76
CA ASP A 42 5.73 -12.54 -9.84
C ASP A 42 4.52 -13.34 -10.37
N LEU A 43 3.94 -12.85 -11.46
CA LEU A 43 2.75 -13.43 -12.06
C LEU A 43 3.02 -14.79 -12.72
N GLU A 44 4.27 -15.16 -13.01
CA GLU A 44 4.58 -16.50 -13.54
C GLU A 44 4.27 -17.61 -12.51
N ARG A 45 4.17 -17.24 -11.24
CA ARG A 45 3.92 -18.14 -10.11
C ARG A 45 2.55 -17.96 -9.48
N ILE A 46 1.64 -17.23 -10.13
CA ILE A 46 0.32 -16.89 -9.57
C ILE A 46 -0.52 -18.13 -9.20
N ASP A 47 -0.34 -19.23 -9.95
CA ASP A 47 -1.01 -20.52 -9.70
C ASP A 47 -0.47 -21.25 -8.45
N GLU A 48 0.72 -20.88 -7.97
CA GLU A 48 1.31 -21.40 -6.74
C GLU A 48 0.81 -20.64 -5.50
N LEU A 49 0.24 -19.44 -5.69
CA LEU A 49 -0.21 -18.58 -4.60
C LEU A 49 -1.60 -19.00 -4.10
N VAL A 50 -1.70 -19.11 -2.77
CA VAL A 50 -2.90 -19.56 -2.06
C VAL A 50 -3.56 -18.35 -1.40
N ILE A 51 -4.89 -18.28 -1.44
CA ILE A 51 -5.65 -17.28 -0.68
C ILE A 51 -5.42 -17.54 0.82
N GLY A 52 -5.05 -16.51 1.58
CA GLY A 52 -4.77 -16.61 3.01
C GLY A 52 -5.98 -16.98 3.87
N ALA A 53 -5.85 -16.82 5.19
CA ALA A 53 -6.93 -17.12 6.13
C ALA A 53 -8.16 -16.21 5.97
N GLU A 54 -7.98 -15.04 5.35
CA GLU A 54 -9.05 -14.11 5.01
C GLU A 54 -9.31 -14.15 3.50
N PRO A 55 -10.59 -14.08 3.07
CA PRO A 55 -10.93 -14.01 1.66
C PRO A 55 -10.41 -12.70 1.02
N PRO A 56 -10.26 -12.66 -0.32
CA PRO A 56 -9.88 -11.45 -1.03
C PRO A 56 -10.82 -10.29 -0.68
N ASN A 57 -10.24 -9.11 -0.50
CA ASN A 57 -10.96 -7.94 -0.01
C ASN A 57 -10.91 -6.80 -1.03
N LEU A 58 -12.07 -6.20 -1.33
CA LEU A 58 -12.14 -4.99 -2.15
C LEU A 58 -11.63 -3.79 -1.36
N LEU A 59 -10.60 -3.14 -1.89
CA LEU A 59 -10.09 -1.89 -1.35
C LEU A 59 -10.78 -0.69 -2.00
N TYR A 60 -11.13 -0.80 -3.28
CA TYR A 60 -11.80 0.24 -4.07
C TYR A 60 -12.39 -0.36 -5.35
N ALA A 61 -13.49 0.20 -5.85
CA ALA A 61 -13.96 -0.06 -7.21
C ALA A 61 -14.77 1.13 -7.75
N ASP A 62 -14.63 1.39 -9.04
CA ASP A 62 -15.49 2.27 -9.84
C ASP A 62 -15.74 1.62 -11.22
N THR A 63 -16.27 2.39 -12.18
CA THR A 63 -16.55 1.90 -13.54
C THR A 63 -15.30 1.61 -14.39
N GLU A 64 -14.13 2.09 -13.96
CA GLU A 64 -12.87 2.05 -14.71
C GLU A 64 -11.85 1.10 -14.08
N LYS A 65 -11.78 1.03 -12.75
CA LYS A 65 -10.76 0.27 -12.03
C LYS A 65 -11.32 -0.46 -10.81
N VAL A 66 -10.66 -1.56 -10.46
CA VAL A 66 -10.86 -2.30 -9.22
C VAL A 66 -9.51 -2.48 -8.53
N ILE A 67 -9.47 -2.19 -7.23
CA ILE A 67 -8.32 -2.44 -6.37
C ILE A 67 -8.75 -3.44 -5.32
N PHE A 68 -8.01 -4.53 -5.20
CA PHE A 68 -8.27 -5.54 -4.19
C PHE A 68 -6.99 -6.04 -3.55
N GLU A 69 -7.11 -6.58 -2.34
CA GLU A 69 -6.04 -7.28 -1.64
C GLU A 69 -6.35 -8.78 -1.50
N CYS A 70 -5.32 -9.60 -1.64
CA CYS A 70 -5.32 -11.02 -1.28
C CYS A 70 -3.87 -11.40 -0.96
N CYS A 71 -3.43 -11.10 0.27
CA CYS A 71 -2.02 -11.06 0.71
C CYS A 71 -1.17 -9.97 0.03
N ASP A 72 -1.41 -9.73 -1.26
CA ASP A 72 -0.83 -8.68 -2.09
C ASP A 72 -1.92 -7.75 -2.63
N VAL A 73 -1.53 -6.58 -3.17
CA VAL A 73 -2.47 -5.62 -3.75
C VAL A 73 -2.43 -5.68 -5.27
N TYR A 74 -3.61 -5.75 -5.89
CA TYR A 74 -3.79 -5.87 -7.33
C TYR A 74 -4.69 -4.74 -7.85
N ILE A 75 -4.35 -4.19 -9.02
CA ILE A 75 -5.08 -3.09 -9.68
C ILE A 75 -5.48 -3.54 -11.08
N TYR A 76 -6.78 -3.70 -11.27
CA TYR A 76 -7.36 -4.18 -12.52
C TYR A 76 -8.09 -3.04 -13.24
N ASP A 77 -7.81 -2.89 -14.53
CA ASP A 77 -8.53 -1.99 -15.43
C ASP A 77 -9.72 -2.73 -16.03
N VAL A 78 -10.93 -2.31 -15.64
CA VAL A 78 -12.19 -2.94 -16.04
C VAL A 78 -12.45 -2.74 -17.53
N LYS A 79 -12.10 -1.57 -18.06
CA LYS A 79 -12.35 -1.20 -19.46
C LYS A 79 -11.47 -2.00 -20.41
N ASN A 80 -10.18 -2.07 -20.11
CA ASN A 80 -9.18 -2.76 -20.91
C ASN A 80 -9.07 -4.26 -20.57
N LYS A 81 -9.73 -4.69 -19.49
CA LYS A 81 -9.76 -6.08 -19.00
C LYS A 81 -8.37 -6.64 -18.75
N VAL A 82 -7.56 -5.89 -18.00
CA VAL A 82 -6.16 -6.23 -17.78
C VAL A 82 -5.73 -5.82 -16.37
N LEU A 83 -4.93 -6.68 -15.74
CA LEU A 83 -4.19 -6.32 -14.53
C LEU A 83 -3.10 -5.29 -14.91
N THR A 84 -3.20 -4.09 -14.38
CA THR A 84 -2.27 -2.99 -14.72
C THR A 84 -1.11 -2.88 -13.76
N LYS A 85 -1.32 -3.20 -12.48
CA LYS A 85 -0.31 -3.15 -11.42
C LYS A 85 -0.55 -4.21 -10.36
N SER A 86 0.53 -4.68 -9.76
CA SER A 86 0.53 -5.50 -8.55
C SER A 86 1.64 -5.03 -7.61
N TYR A 87 1.42 -5.26 -6.32
CA TYR A 87 2.37 -4.93 -5.24
C TYR A 87 2.51 -6.14 -4.34
N ASP A 88 3.73 -6.67 -4.25
CA ASP A 88 4.11 -7.80 -3.39
C ASP A 88 4.28 -7.32 -1.94
N ILE A 89 3.14 -7.17 -1.27
CA ILE A 89 3.07 -6.71 0.11
C ILE A 89 3.56 -7.81 1.05
N ALA A 90 3.31 -9.07 0.70
CA ALA A 90 3.71 -10.22 1.52
C ALA A 90 5.24 -10.29 1.68
N SER A 91 6.00 -10.23 0.59
CA SER A 91 7.46 -10.23 0.65
C SER A 91 7.99 -8.96 1.32
N PHE A 92 7.41 -7.80 1.01
CA PHE A 92 7.81 -6.55 1.66
C PHE A 92 7.64 -6.60 3.18
N MET A 93 6.52 -7.14 3.66
CA MET A 93 6.26 -7.37 5.08
C MET A 93 7.27 -8.37 5.66
N GLN A 94 7.53 -9.49 4.97
CA GLN A 94 8.46 -10.50 5.47
C GLN A 94 9.88 -9.95 5.65
N GLU A 95 10.36 -9.13 4.72
CA GLU A 95 11.70 -8.56 4.75
C GLU A 95 11.88 -7.48 5.82
N ASN A 96 10.84 -6.68 6.08
CA ASN A 96 10.95 -5.47 6.91
C ASN A 96 10.23 -5.59 8.26
N TYR A 97 9.19 -6.42 8.35
CA TYR A 97 8.21 -6.47 9.43
C TYR A 97 7.67 -7.89 9.69
N SER A 98 8.54 -8.92 9.68
CA SER A 98 8.18 -10.36 9.66
C SER A 98 7.17 -10.84 10.72
N ASP A 99 7.07 -10.13 11.85
CA ASP A 99 6.18 -10.47 12.97
C ASP A 99 4.97 -9.53 13.08
N CYS A 100 4.67 -8.78 12.03
CA CYS A 100 3.55 -7.86 11.99
C CYS A 100 2.38 -8.43 11.20
N LEU A 101 1.19 -7.98 11.56
CA LEU A 101 0.01 -8.03 10.72
C LEU A 101 0.04 -6.83 9.78
N VAL A 102 -0.52 -7.02 8.59
CA VAL A 102 -0.66 -5.97 7.57
C VAL A 102 -2.13 -5.66 7.34
N GLN A 103 -2.44 -4.41 7.03
CA GLN A 103 -3.74 -3.98 6.55
C GLN A 103 -3.54 -3.00 5.40
N CYS A 104 -4.24 -3.23 4.28
CA CYS A 104 -4.31 -2.25 3.21
C CYS A 104 -5.68 -1.56 3.20
N THR A 105 -5.70 -0.28 2.83
CA THR A 105 -6.95 0.44 2.62
C THR A 105 -6.78 1.49 1.54
N SER A 106 -7.74 1.63 0.63
CA SER A 106 -7.68 2.70 -0.39
C SER A 106 -8.11 4.03 0.20
N LEU A 107 -7.56 5.14 -0.30
CA LEU A 107 -8.16 6.46 -0.10
C LEU A 107 -9.39 6.63 -1.03
N LYS A 108 -10.28 7.57 -0.70
CA LYS A 108 -11.58 7.78 -1.37
C LYS A 108 -11.54 7.85 -2.90
N GLU A 109 -10.46 8.38 -3.48
CA GLU A 109 -10.33 8.56 -4.94
C GLU A 109 -9.73 7.34 -5.66
N GLY A 110 -9.32 6.30 -4.92
CA GLY A 110 -8.68 5.12 -5.51
C GLY A 110 -7.37 5.42 -6.24
N SER A 111 -6.73 6.57 -5.99
CA SER A 111 -5.44 6.97 -6.57
C SER A 111 -4.26 6.62 -5.67
N GLN A 112 -4.54 6.36 -4.40
CA GLN A 112 -3.57 6.01 -3.38
C GLN A 112 -4.18 4.98 -2.43
N PHE A 113 -3.32 4.16 -1.86
CA PHE A 113 -3.69 3.27 -0.77
C PHE A 113 -2.68 3.37 0.38
N LEU A 114 -3.14 3.07 1.58
CA LEU A 114 -2.33 2.98 2.77
C LEU A 114 -2.01 1.51 3.03
N ILE A 115 -0.80 1.26 3.51
CA ILE A 115 -0.35 -0.02 4.02
C ILE A 115 0.06 0.23 5.47
N SER A 116 -0.54 -0.46 6.43
CA SER A 116 -0.18 -0.33 7.83
C SER A 116 0.27 -1.65 8.42
N PHE A 117 1.30 -1.58 9.28
CA PHE A 117 1.90 -2.72 9.96
C PHE A 117 1.71 -2.59 11.47
N TYR A 118 1.26 -3.65 12.11
CA TYR A 118 0.98 -3.68 13.54
C TYR A 118 1.34 -5.02 14.17
N LYS A 119 1.94 -5.01 15.36
CA LYS A 119 2.27 -6.25 16.10
C LYS A 119 1.07 -6.90 16.78
N ALA A 120 0.08 -6.08 17.10
CA ALA A 120 -1.17 -6.45 17.75
C ALA A 120 -2.16 -5.28 17.56
N PRO A 121 -3.47 -5.48 17.78
CA PRO A 121 -4.42 -4.37 17.80
C PRO A 121 -3.94 -3.23 18.70
N GLY A 122 -3.82 -2.02 18.13
CA GLY A 122 -3.34 -0.82 18.83
C GLY A 122 -1.81 -0.69 18.99
N LYS A 123 -1.00 -1.65 18.50
CA LYS A 123 0.47 -1.56 18.50
C LYS A 123 1.00 -1.25 17.10
N TRP A 124 0.96 0.04 16.75
CA TRP A 124 1.47 0.57 15.49
C TRP A 124 2.99 0.36 15.35
N MET A 125 3.43 -0.02 14.16
CA MET A 125 4.84 -0.17 13.82
C MET A 125 5.29 0.80 12.74
N ALA A 126 4.59 0.79 11.61
CA ALA A 126 4.86 1.65 10.47
C ALA A 126 3.60 1.77 9.61
N ALA A 127 3.50 2.85 8.84
CA ALA A 127 2.50 2.99 7.81
C ALA A 127 3.10 3.67 6.58
N TYR A 128 2.58 3.32 5.41
CA TYR A 128 3.02 3.86 4.15
C TYR A 128 1.84 4.32 3.33
N ARG A 129 2.01 5.43 2.60
CA ARG A 129 1.13 5.85 1.52
C ARG A 129 1.77 5.46 0.19
N CYS A 130 1.06 4.65 -0.58
CA CYS A 130 1.46 4.27 -1.92
C CYS A 130 0.64 5.05 -2.95
N SER A 131 1.31 5.78 -3.85
CA SER A 131 0.67 6.39 -5.01
C SER A 131 0.63 5.40 -6.16
N ILE A 132 -0.58 5.16 -6.67
CA ILE A 132 -0.79 4.22 -7.76
C ILE A 132 -0.20 4.78 -9.05
N GLU A 133 -0.29 6.08 -9.32
CA GLU A 133 0.17 6.64 -10.59
C GLU A 133 1.70 6.67 -10.68
N THR A 134 2.35 7.17 -9.63
CA THR A 134 3.80 7.43 -9.63
C THR A 134 4.63 6.26 -9.09
N ASN A 135 3.97 5.21 -8.55
CA ASN A 135 4.61 4.13 -7.80
C ASN A 135 5.51 4.66 -6.66
N SER A 136 5.17 5.82 -6.09
CA SER A 136 5.90 6.37 -4.96
C SER A 136 5.38 5.78 -3.66
N LEU A 137 6.31 5.39 -2.79
CA LEU A 137 6.02 5.00 -1.42
C LEU A 137 6.55 6.07 -0.47
N GLU A 138 5.70 6.51 0.45
CA GLU A 138 6.03 7.51 1.47
C GLU A 138 5.69 6.93 2.84
N GLU A 139 6.67 6.89 3.73
CA GLU A 139 6.44 6.52 5.13
C GLU A 139 5.68 7.63 5.85
N LEU A 140 4.66 7.26 6.60
CA LEU A 140 3.83 8.17 7.37
C LEU A 140 4.18 8.08 8.85
N THR A 141 4.16 9.23 9.52
CA THR A 141 4.04 9.25 10.98
C THR A 141 2.70 8.69 11.44
N GLU A 142 2.60 8.27 12.70
CA GLU A 142 1.34 7.77 13.27
C GLU A 142 0.20 8.80 13.16
N GLN A 143 0.50 10.10 13.29
CA GLN A 143 -0.50 11.17 13.16
C GLN A 143 -0.99 11.29 11.72
N GLU A 144 -0.09 11.35 10.74
CA GLU A 144 -0.45 11.42 9.32
C GLU A 144 -1.27 10.19 8.90
N TYR A 145 -0.86 8.99 9.35
CA TYR A 145 -1.63 7.78 9.11
C TYR A 145 -3.07 7.90 9.63
N LYS A 146 -3.28 8.36 10.87
CA LYS A 146 -4.62 8.53 11.44
C LYS A 146 -5.45 9.53 10.63
N GLU A 147 -4.85 10.63 10.18
CA GLU A 147 -5.51 11.63 9.37
C GLU A 147 -5.93 11.08 8.01
N GLU A 148 -5.06 10.31 7.33
CA GLU A 148 -5.37 9.70 6.04
C GLU A 148 -6.34 8.53 6.16
N PHE A 149 -6.22 7.69 7.19
CA PHE A 149 -7.12 6.56 7.43
C PHE A 149 -8.57 6.99 7.63
N ASN A 150 -8.80 8.18 8.20
CA ASN A 150 -10.14 8.77 8.33
C ASN A 150 -10.73 9.22 6.98
N LYS A 151 -9.90 9.33 5.93
CA LYS A 151 -10.31 9.64 4.55
C LYS A 151 -10.37 8.38 3.68
N ARG A 152 -10.26 7.19 4.26
CA ARG A 152 -10.28 5.93 3.51
C ARG A 152 -11.62 5.72 2.80
N PHE A 153 -11.56 4.93 1.74
CA PHE A 153 -12.72 4.34 1.09
C PHE A 153 -13.27 3.22 1.98
N GLU A 154 -14.59 3.15 2.12
CA GLU A 154 -15.25 2.11 2.91
C GLU A 154 -16.09 1.22 2.00
N SER A 155 -15.68 -0.04 1.86
CA SER A 155 -16.51 -1.09 1.26
C SER A 155 -17.70 -1.41 2.18
N THR A 156 -18.85 -1.78 1.60
CA THR A 156 -20.02 -2.16 2.39
C THR A 156 -19.95 -3.65 2.72
N TYR A 157 -20.08 -3.98 4.01
CA TYR A 157 -20.39 -5.35 4.42
C TYR A 157 -21.88 -5.59 4.25
N LEU A 158 -22.22 -6.67 3.55
CA LEU A 158 -23.60 -7.12 3.44
C LEU A 158 -24.07 -7.72 4.77
N ASP A 159 -25.37 -7.58 5.04
CA ASP A 159 -26.00 -8.33 6.10
C ASP A 159 -25.85 -9.83 5.82
N TYR A 160 -25.64 -10.65 6.85
CA TYR A 160 -25.48 -12.10 6.69
C TYR A 160 -26.77 -12.79 6.19
N GLN A 161 -27.92 -12.11 6.29
CA GLN A 161 -29.21 -12.51 5.71
C GLN A 161 -29.37 -12.07 4.25
N ASP A 162 -28.48 -11.22 3.72
CA ASP A 162 -28.49 -10.84 2.31
C ASP A 162 -28.17 -12.08 1.45
N GLU A 163 -29.00 -12.36 0.45
CA GLU A 163 -28.84 -13.52 -0.42
C GLU A 163 -27.51 -13.52 -1.20
N ARG A 164 -26.89 -12.34 -1.35
CA ARG A 164 -25.59 -12.16 -2.02
C ARG A 164 -24.43 -12.43 -1.06
N TYR A 165 -24.61 -12.41 0.26
CA TYR A 165 -23.52 -12.50 1.25
C TYR A 165 -22.56 -13.66 0.97
N ASN A 166 -23.09 -14.86 0.75
CA ASN A 166 -22.28 -16.05 0.48
C ASN A 166 -21.55 -15.99 -0.88
N ARG A 167 -22.08 -15.23 -1.85
CA ARG A 167 -21.49 -15.10 -3.20
C ARG A 167 -20.34 -14.11 -3.22
N THR A 168 -20.40 -13.10 -2.36
CA THR A 168 -19.49 -11.94 -2.36
C THR A 168 -18.45 -11.98 -1.23
N SER A 169 -18.35 -13.10 -0.51
CA SER A 169 -17.60 -13.17 0.76
C SER A 169 -18.00 -12.06 1.74
N GLY A 170 -19.27 -11.65 1.68
CA GLY A 170 -19.88 -10.63 2.54
C GLY A 170 -19.52 -9.18 2.20
N LYS A 171 -18.77 -8.89 1.13
CA LYS A 171 -18.35 -7.51 0.79
C LYS A 171 -18.71 -7.12 -0.64
N ILE A 172 -19.23 -5.90 -0.78
CA ILE A 172 -19.44 -5.26 -2.09
C ILE A 172 -18.95 -3.82 -2.08
N VAL A 173 -18.70 -3.31 -3.27
CA VAL A 173 -18.58 -1.87 -3.54
C VAL A 173 -19.76 -1.43 -4.40
N THR A 174 -20.62 -0.59 -3.84
CA THR A 174 -21.77 -0.01 -4.55
C THR A 174 -21.34 1.22 -5.32
N ILE A 175 -21.54 1.21 -6.64
CA ILE A 175 -21.29 2.34 -7.54
C ILE A 175 -22.56 3.17 -7.71
N SER A 176 -23.72 2.51 -7.84
CA SER A 176 -25.05 3.14 -7.85
C SER A 176 -26.12 2.16 -7.37
N GLU A 177 -27.41 2.54 -7.39
CA GLU A 177 -28.51 1.69 -6.92
C GLU A 177 -28.60 0.34 -7.66
N SER A 178 -28.26 0.30 -8.95
CA SER A 178 -28.29 -0.92 -9.77
C SER A 178 -26.90 -1.42 -10.18
N GLU A 179 -25.83 -0.85 -9.61
CA GLU A 179 -24.46 -1.10 -10.04
C GLU A 179 -23.52 -1.34 -8.86
N TYR A 180 -22.87 -2.51 -8.82
CA TYR A 180 -21.93 -2.86 -7.76
C TYR A 180 -20.88 -3.87 -8.21
N VAL A 181 -19.79 -3.97 -7.45
CA VAL A 181 -18.67 -4.88 -7.68
C VAL A 181 -18.45 -5.77 -6.48
N TYR A 182 -18.12 -7.04 -6.73
CA TYR A 182 -17.68 -7.98 -5.71
C TYR A 182 -16.57 -8.90 -6.23
N LEU A 183 -15.93 -9.64 -5.32
CA LEU A 183 -14.92 -10.65 -5.64
C LEU A 183 -15.49 -12.04 -5.40
N THR A 184 -15.11 -12.98 -6.27
CA THR A 184 -15.41 -14.40 -6.09
C THR A 184 -14.19 -15.24 -6.49
N PHE A 185 -14.15 -16.50 -6.07
CA PHE A 185 -13.07 -17.44 -6.39
C PHE A 185 -13.61 -18.87 -6.36
N GLN A 186 -13.03 -19.75 -7.18
CA GLN A 186 -13.49 -21.15 -7.30
C GLN A 186 -12.72 -22.09 -6.36
N GLU A 187 -11.45 -21.78 -6.13
CA GLU A 187 -10.57 -22.51 -5.23
C GLU A 187 -9.87 -21.50 -4.31
N TRP A 188 -9.28 -21.96 -3.20
CA TRP A 188 -8.45 -21.11 -2.35
C TRP A 188 -7.09 -20.78 -3.00
N LYS A 189 -7.11 -20.32 -4.26
CA LYS A 189 -5.97 -19.97 -5.10
C LYS A 189 -6.16 -18.58 -5.68
N VAL A 190 -5.08 -17.80 -5.64
CA VAL A 190 -5.11 -16.40 -6.11
C VAL A 190 -5.46 -16.32 -7.59
N SER A 191 -4.96 -17.26 -8.41
CA SER A 191 -5.25 -17.31 -9.84
C SER A 191 -6.73 -17.53 -10.19
N THR A 192 -7.55 -17.98 -9.25
CA THR A 192 -8.99 -18.20 -9.48
C THR A 192 -9.87 -17.02 -9.08
N ILE A 193 -9.27 -15.93 -8.61
CA ILE A 193 -10.00 -14.72 -8.23
C ILE A 193 -10.62 -14.08 -9.48
N ASN A 194 -11.91 -13.83 -9.41
CA ASN A 194 -12.68 -13.12 -10.41
C ASN A 194 -13.26 -11.84 -9.81
N ILE A 195 -13.23 -10.78 -10.62
CA ILE A 195 -14.00 -9.58 -10.36
C ILE A 195 -15.37 -9.78 -11.01
N VAL A 196 -16.44 -9.60 -10.23
CA VAL A 196 -17.80 -9.63 -10.75
C VAL A 196 -18.38 -8.22 -10.70
N TYR A 197 -18.65 -7.68 -11.88
CA TYR A 197 -19.32 -6.40 -12.05
C TYR A 197 -20.79 -6.65 -12.35
N VAL A 198 -21.67 -6.08 -11.53
CA VAL A 198 -23.11 -6.22 -11.66
C VAL A 198 -23.72 -4.90 -12.08
N LYS A 199 -24.52 -4.92 -13.14
CA LYS A 199 -25.30 -3.77 -13.60
C LYS A 199 -26.68 -4.22 -14.06
N ASP A 200 -27.72 -3.62 -13.49
CA ASP A 200 -29.12 -3.94 -13.81
C ASP A 200 -29.39 -5.46 -13.71
N ASP A 201 -28.96 -6.05 -12.60
CA ASP A 201 -29.03 -7.49 -12.28
C ASP A 201 -28.27 -8.43 -13.25
N LYS A 202 -27.41 -7.89 -14.10
CA LYS A 202 -26.54 -8.67 -14.99
C LYS A 202 -25.12 -8.72 -14.49
N GLU A 203 -24.63 -9.93 -14.26
CA GLU A 203 -23.25 -10.18 -13.84
C GLU A 203 -22.33 -10.29 -15.06
N THR A 204 -21.20 -9.59 -15.00
CA THR A 204 -20.08 -9.75 -15.91
C THR A 204 -18.86 -10.19 -15.12
N TYR A 205 -18.28 -11.32 -15.52
CA TYR A 205 -17.13 -11.93 -14.86
C TYR A 205 -15.84 -11.55 -15.58
N TYR A 206 -14.85 -11.12 -14.80
CA TYR A 206 -13.50 -10.82 -15.28
C TYR A 206 -12.49 -11.71 -14.56
N SER A 207 -11.83 -12.60 -15.32
CA SER A 207 -10.63 -13.30 -14.84
C SER A 207 -9.51 -12.28 -14.69
N VAL A 208 -8.90 -12.21 -13.51
CA VAL A 208 -7.85 -11.23 -13.24
C VAL A 208 -6.50 -11.66 -13.82
N PHE A 209 -6.23 -12.97 -13.79
CA PHE A 209 -4.96 -13.59 -14.16
C PHE A 209 -5.14 -14.54 -15.35
#